data_AF-A0A536I0A2-F1
#
_entry.id   AF-A0A536I0A2-F1
#
_cell.length_a   1.000
_cell.length_b   1.000
_cell.length_c   1.000
_cell.angle_alpha   90.00
_cell.angle_beta   90.00
_cell.angle_gamma   90.00
#
_symmetry.space_group_name_H-M   'P 1'
#
loop_
_entity.id
_entity.type
_entity.pdbx_description
1 polymer ?
#
loop_
_entity_poly.entity_id
_entity_poly.type
_entity_poly.pdbx_seq_one_letter_code
_entity_poly.pdbx_strand_id
1 'polypeptide(L)'
;MLVAARSDLDLWRKAAARFPKLKAVVEGGTTRHASEFLGLAVLATDIEAGVVDLVLVHDAVRPFASGELVQRLITRARESGAAIPGVQVGSGLVTAADGEVTGYPPGLWAVQTPQAFKARLVLDAHRRAQTDRFTGTDTASVVERAGFAVDVIEGSYDNIKVTTPDDLVRARAIAEHLALGGSTTLLTADTFGA
;
A
#
# COMPACT_ATOMS: atom_id res chain seq x y z
N MET A 1 6.25 12.29 -2.07
CA MET A 1 5.93 12.57 -3.49
C MET A 1 4.53 12.06 -3.76
N LEU A 2 3.81 12.67 -4.69
CA LEU A 2 2.52 12.20 -5.19
C LEU A 2 2.63 11.99 -6.69
N VAL A 3 2.19 10.84 -7.18
CA VAL A 3 2.02 10.60 -8.62
C VAL A 3 0.53 10.69 -8.91
N ALA A 4 0.14 11.57 -9.83
CA ALA A 4 -1.25 11.88 -10.11
C ALA A 4 -1.51 11.91 -11.62
N ALA A 5 -2.77 11.66 -12.02
CA ALA A 5 -3.18 11.79 -13.41
C ALA A 5 -2.95 13.22 -13.92
N ARG A 6 -2.68 13.37 -15.22
CA ARG A 6 -2.45 14.68 -15.87
C ARG A 6 -3.55 15.69 -15.53
N SER A 7 -4.82 15.26 -15.52
CA SER A 7 -5.98 16.10 -15.23
C SER A 7 -5.96 16.70 -13.81
N ASP A 8 -5.28 16.05 -12.86
CA ASP A 8 -5.29 16.42 -11.45
C ASP A 8 -4.02 17.17 -11.02
N LEU A 9 -3.05 17.35 -11.93
CA LEU A 9 -1.77 17.97 -11.60
C LEU A 9 -1.93 19.38 -11.06
N ASP A 10 -2.79 20.20 -11.67
CA ASP A 10 -3.00 21.58 -11.24
C ASP A 10 -3.68 21.66 -9.88
N LEU A 11 -4.62 20.74 -9.61
CA LEU A 11 -5.25 20.61 -8.31
C LEU A 11 -4.20 20.29 -7.24
N TRP A 12 -3.38 19.26 -7.47
CA TRP A 12 -2.40 18.81 -6.49
C TRP A 12 -1.22 19.76 -6.31
N ARG A 13 -0.78 20.46 -7.36
CA ARG A 13 0.24 21.51 -7.25
C ARG A 13 -0.23 22.68 -6.39
N LYS A 14 -1.49 23.11 -6.55
CA LYS A 14 -2.10 24.14 -5.69
C LYS A 14 -2.26 23.66 -4.24
N ALA A 15 -2.65 22.40 -4.06
CA ALA A 15 -2.83 21.80 -2.74
C ALA A 15 -1.52 21.50 -2.02
N ALA A 16 -0.38 21.38 -2.73
CA ALA A 16 0.89 20.94 -2.16
C ALA A 16 1.37 21.81 -0.99
N ALA A 17 1.07 23.11 -1.00
CA ALA A 17 1.39 24.03 0.08
C ALA A 17 0.76 23.65 1.43
N ARG A 18 -0.34 22.87 1.43
CA ARG A 18 -1.01 22.37 2.65
C ARG A 18 -0.30 21.17 3.26
N PHE A 19 0.60 20.53 2.52
CA PHE A 19 1.24 19.28 2.92
C PHE A 19 2.77 19.44 2.91
N PRO A 20 3.40 19.89 4.01
CA PRO A 20 4.84 20.21 4.03
C PRO A 20 5.76 19.02 3.72
N LYS A 21 5.26 17.78 3.87
CA LYS A 21 5.95 16.53 3.51
C LYS A 21 5.86 16.20 2.01
N LEU A 22 4.94 16.83 1.26
CA LEU A 22 4.82 16.63 -0.18
C LEU A 22 5.86 17.47 -0.92
N LYS A 23 6.95 16.82 -1.33
CA LYS A 23 8.07 17.49 -2.02
C LYS A 23 7.94 17.59 -3.54
N ALA A 24 7.11 16.74 -4.14
CA ALA A 24 6.94 16.68 -5.59
C ALA A 24 5.57 16.12 -5.97
N VAL A 25 5.01 16.65 -7.06
CA VAL A 25 3.83 16.12 -7.76
C VAL A 25 4.29 15.72 -9.17
N VAL A 26 4.16 14.45 -9.50
CA VAL A 26 4.66 13.83 -10.73
C VAL A 26 3.47 13.37 -11.57
N GLU A 27 3.55 13.54 -12.89
CA GLU A 27 2.56 13.01 -13.80
C GLU A 27 2.64 11.48 -13.85
N GLY A 28 1.52 10.82 -13.62
CA GLY A 28 1.37 9.37 -13.73
C GLY A 28 1.25 8.90 -15.17
N GLY A 29 1.50 7.60 -15.37
CA GLY A 29 1.29 6.93 -16.64
C GLY A 29 -0.16 6.48 -16.83
N THR A 30 -0.42 5.77 -17.93
CA THR A 30 -1.75 5.23 -18.24
C THR A 30 -2.15 4.02 -17.39
N THR A 31 -1.21 3.45 -16.63
CA THR A 31 -1.44 2.33 -15.72
C THR A 31 -0.86 2.63 -14.33
N ARG A 32 -1.30 1.86 -13.32
CA ARG A 32 -0.72 1.89 -11.97
C ARG A 32 0.80 1.64 -12.03
N HIS A 33 1.21 0.57 -12.71
CA HIS A 33 2.62 0.19 -12.87
C HIS A 33 3.45 1.32 -13.53
N ALA A 34 2.94 1.91 -14.62
CA ALA A 34 3.64 3.00 -15.30
C ALA A 34 3.78 4.25 -14.40
N SER A 35 2.74 4.56 -13.62
CA SER A 35 2.78 5.66 -12.65
C SER A 35 3.81 5.43 -11.54
N GLU A 36 3.87 4.21 -10.99
CA GLU A 36 4.88 3.83 -10.00
C GLU A 36 6.30 3.96 -10.56
N PHE A 37 6.52 3.49 -11.79
CA PHE A 37 7.82 3.61 -12.42
C PHE A 37 8.24 5.07 -12.65
N LEU A 38 7.32 5.94 -13.11
CA LEU A 38 7.61 7.37 -13.27
C LEU A 38 7.95 8.03 -11.92
N GLY A 39 7.28 7.64 -10.83
CA GLY A 39 7.65 8.06 -9.48
C GLY A 39 9.06 7.61 -9.12
N LEU A 40 9.38 6.32 -9.28
CA LEU A 40 10.72 5.77 -9.00
C LEU A 40 11.81 6.42 -9.85
N ALA A 41 11.52 6.73 -11.11
CA ALA A 41 12.45 7.38 -12.03
C ALA A 41 12.87 8.77 -11.55
N VAL A 42 11.96 9.54 -10.91
CA VAL A 42 12.29 10.84 -10.29
C VAL A 42 13.27 10.68 -9.14
N LEU A 43 13.23 9.54 -8.43
CA LEU A 43 14.14 9.24 -7.32
C LEU A 43 15.42 8.51 -7.76
N ALA A 44 15.55 8.12 -9.04
CA ALA A 44 16.59 7.19 -9.48
C ALA A 44 18.00 7.65 -9.14
N THR A 45 18.33 8.93 -9.37
CA THR A 45 19.65 9.49 -9.04
C THR A 45 19.94 9.45 -7.54
N ASP A 46 18.96 9.80 -6.69
CA ASP A 46 19.12 9.76 -5.23
C ASP A 46 19.26 8.32 -4.71
N ILE A 47 18.56 7.38 -5.34
CA ILE A 47 18.64 5.94 -5.03
C ILE A 47 20.00 5.37 -5.44
N GLU A 48 20.49 5.73 -6.62
CA GLU A 48 21.80 5.32 -7.14
C GLU A 48 22.94 5.93 -6.31
N ALA A 49 22.80 7.18 -5.86
CA ALA A 49 23.73 7.82 -4.94
C ALA A 49 23.64 7.30 -3.48
N GLY A 50 22.61 6.52 -3.15
CA GLY A 50 22.39 5.99 -1.80
C GLY A 50 21.81 7.00 -0.80
N VAL A 51 21.31 8.14 -1.28
CA VAL A 51 20.61 9.15 -0.48
C VAL A 51 19.22 8.64 -0.06
N VAL A 52 18.57 7.88 -0.94
CA VAL A 52 17.31 7.18 -0.65
C VAL A 52 17.59 5.68 -0.58
N ASP A 53 17.46 5.11 0.62
CA ASP A 53 17.72 3.70 0.91
C ASP A 53 16.45 2.84 0.89
N LEU A 54 15.29 3.46 1.14
CA LEU A 54 14.00 2.80 1.25
C LEU A 54 12.90 3.58 0.52
N VAL A 55 12.01 2.87 -0.18
CA VAL A 55 10.82 3.43 -0.82
C VAL A 55 9.57 2.73 -0.29
N LEU A 56 8.58 3.52 0.09
CA LEU A 56 7.24 3.04 0.42
C LEU A 56 6.28 3.47 -0.69
N VAL A 57 5.56 2.51 -1.26
CA VAL A 57 4.51 2.74 -2.27
C VAL A 57 3.15 2.60 -1.60
N HIS A 58 2.29 3.61 -1.70
CA HIS A 58 1.01 3.66 -1.00
C HIS A 58 -0.11 4.14 -1.91
N ASP A 59 -1.24 3.43 -1.87
CA ASP A 59 -2.47 3.83 -2.54
C ASP A 59 -3.05 5.07 -1.83
N ALA A 60 -3.29 6.15 -2.59
CA ALA A 60 -3.87 7.39 -2.03
C ALA A 60 -5.26 7.21 -1.40
N VAL A 61 -5.95 6.12 -1.72
CA VAL A 61 -7.30 5.78 -1.23
C VAL A 61 -7.30 4.88 0.01
N ARG A 62 -6.17 4.76 0.73
CA ARG A 62 -6.05 4.03 2.01
C ARG A 62 -5.76 4.98 3.18
N PRO A 63 -6.75 5.74 3.66
CA PRO A 63 -6.51 6.83 4.62
C PRO A 63 -6.14 6.38 6.04
N PHE A 64 -6.22 5.09 6.36
CA PHE A 64 -6.10 4.56 7.72
C PHE A 64 -4.84 3.72 7.98
N ALA A 65 -3.81 3.84 7.13
CA ALA A 65 -2.51 3.22 7.41
C ALA A 65 -1.88 3.88 8.66
N SER A 66 -1.74 3.10 9.75
CA SER A 66 -1.24 3.63 11.02
C SER A 66 0.27 3.89 10.99
N GLY A 67 0.73 4.81 11.85
CA GLY A 67 2.17 5.06 12.04
C GLY A 67 2.93 3.81 12.48
N GLU A 68 2.33 2.99 13.34
CA GLU A 68 2.90 1.71 13.78
C GLU A 68 3.06 0.72 12.61
N LEU A 69 2.06 0.60 11.74
CA LEU A 69 2.14 -0.23 10.55
C LEU A 69 3.31 0.20 9.66
N VAL A 70 3.44 1.51 9.42
CA VAL A 70 4.53 2.09 8.63
C VAL A 70 5.90 1.76 9.26
N GLN A 71 6.04 1.87 10.58
CA GLN A 71 7.32 1.55 11.25
C GLN A 71 7.67 0.07 11.15
N ARG A 72 6.70 -0.84 11.35
CA ARG A 72 6.94 -2.28 11.20
C ARG A 72 7.37 -2.65 9.78
N LEU A 73 6.76 -2.03 8.77
CA LEU A 73 7.15 -2.18 7.37
C LEU A 73 8.58 -1.70 7.10
N ILE A 74 8.94 -0.53 7.63
CA ILE A 74 10.29 0.04 7.48
C ILE A 74 11.33 -0.91 8.09
N THR A 75 11.10 -1.37 9.32
CA THR A 75 12.01 -2.30 10.01
C THR A 75 12.16 -3.58 9.20
N ARG A 76 11.04 -4.20 8.80
CA ARG A 76 11.08 -5.48 8.09
C ARG A 76 11.77 -5.35 6.72
N ALA A 77 11.43 -4.33 5.94
CA ALA A 77 12.03 -4.13 4.62
C ALA A 77 13.54 -3.79 4.68
N ARG A 78 14.02 -3.17 5.76
CA ARG A 78 15.47 -2.99 5.98
C ARG A 78 16.20 -4.32 6.22
N GLU A 79 15.58 -5.22 6.96
CA GLU A 79 16.13 -6.55 7.24
C GLU A 79 16.11 -7.44 5.99
N SER A 80 14.94 -7.64 5.39
CA SER A 80 14.73 -8.64 4.33
C SER A 80 14.79 -8.09 2.91
N GLY A 81 14.69 -6.78 2.74
CA GLY A 81 14.70 -6.10 1.43
C GLY A 81 13.33 -5.65 0.95
N ALA A 82 12.26 -6.38 1.29
CA ALA A 82 10.89 -6.06 0.86
C ALA A 82 9.87 -6.58 1.86
N ALA A 83 8.88 -5.75 2.20
CA ALA A 83 7.80 -6.11 3.11
C ALA A 83 6.48 -5.47 2.69
N ILE A 84 5.40 -6.25 2.77
CA ILE A 84 4.04 -5.80 2.48
C ILE A 84 3.10 -6.16 3.64
N PRO A 85 2.11 -5.31 3.94
CA PRO A 85 1.09 -5.64 4.90
C PRO A 85 0.00 -6.46 4.21
N GLY A 86 -0.56 -7.43 4.92
CA GLY A 86 -1.75 -8.14 4.49
C GLY A 86 -2.60 -8.56 5.68
N VAL A 87 -3.84 -8.94 5.42
CA VAL A 87 -4.68 -9.62 6.42
C VAL A 87 -5.06 -11.00 5.90
N GLN A 88 -5.15 -11.99 6.79
CA GLN A 88 -5.59 -13.33 6.41
C GLN A 88 -7.02 -13.27 5.87
N VAL A 89 -7.28 -14.01 4.79
CA VAL A 89 -8.63 -14.15 4.26
C VAL A 89 -9.30 -15.36 4.91
N GLY A 90 -10.55 -15.18 5.35
CA GLY A 90 -11.34 -16.23 5.98
C GLY A 90 -11.64 -17.42 5.06
N SER A 91 -12.19 -18.49 5.65
CA SER A 91 -12.39 -19.82 5.04
C SER A 91 -13.45 -19.91 3.92
N GLY A 92 -13.91 -18.79 3.36
CA GLY A 92 -14.96 -18.74 2.33
C GLY A 92 -14.46 -18.60 0.90
N LEU A 93 -13.14 -18.60 0.65
CA LEU A 93 -12.59 -18.48 -0.70
C LEU A 93 -12.41 -19.84 -1.37
N VAL A 94 -12.81 -19.90 -2.64
CA VAL A 94 -12.69 -21.06 -3.51
C VAL A 94 -11.94 -20.70 -4.79
N THR A 95 -11.22 -21.67 -5.35
CA THR A 95 -10.93 -21.65 -6.79
C THR A 95 -12.12 -22.25 -7.51
N ALA A 96 -12.50 -21.68 -8.64
CA ALA A 96 -13.60 -22.19 -9.45
C ALA A 96 -13.25 -22.14 -10.94
N ALA A 97 -13.77 -23.11 -11.70
CA ALA A 97 -13.68 -23.19 -13.15
C ALA A 97 -15.05 -23.63 -13.70
N ASP A 98 -15.51 -23.00 -14.77
CA ASP A 98 -16.80 -23.31 -15.41
C ASP A 98 -18.03 -23.31 -14.48
N GLY A 99 -17.99 -22.50 -13.41
CA GLY A 99 -19.05 -22.40 -12.40
C GLY A 99 -18.98 -23.45 -11.29
N GLU A 100 -18.00 -24.33 -11.32
CA GLU A 100 -17.79 -25.37 -10.32
C GLU A 100 -16.62 -25.05 -9.40
N VAL A 101 -16.76 -25.39 -8.11
CA VAL A 101 -15.66 -25.26 -7.13
C VAL A 101 -14.59 -26.31 -7.43
N THR A 102 -13.37 -25.87 -7.69
CA THR A 102 -12.21 -26.71 -7.96
C THR A 102 -11.27 -26.86 -6.77
N GLY A 103 -11.45 -26.06 -5.71
CA GLY A 103 -10.60 -26.16 -4.53
C GLY A 103 -10.78 -25.03 -3.51
N TYR A 104 -10.12 -25.22 -2.36
CA TYR A 104 -10.08 -24.27 -1.25
C TYR A 104 -8.61 -23.89 -0.97
N PRO A 105 -8.11 -22.79 -1.55
CA PRO A 105 -6.71 -22.40 -1.38
C PRO A 105 -6.40 -22.03 0.08
N PRO A 106 -5.42 -22.70 0.73
CA PRO A 106 -5.02 -22.34 2.08
C PRO A 106 -4.05 -21.14 2.09
N GLY A 107 -3.96 -20.45 3.23
CA GLY A 107 -2.91 -19.46 3.46
C GLY A 107 -3.02 -18.19 2.62
N LEU A 108 -4.25 -17.79 2.23
CA LEU A 108 -4.47 -16.57 1.45
C LEU A 108 -4.43 -15.32 2.32
N TRP A 109 -3.79 -14.28 1.78
CA TRP A 109 -3.70 -12.96 2.37
C TRP A 109 -4.23 -11.90 1.41
N ALA A 110 -5.08 -11.01 1.90
CA ALA A 110 -5.47 -9.81 1.19
C ALA A 110 -4.39 -8.74 1.43
N VAL A 111 -3.54 -8.55 0.41
CA VAL A 111 -2.44 -7.58 0.46
C VAL A 111 -2.96 -6.15 0.49
N GLN A 112 -2.26 -5.30 1.23
CA GLN A 112 -2.54 -3.90 1.42
C GLN A 112 -1.33 -3.03 1.04
N THR A 113 -1.51 -1.72 1.10
CA THR A 113 -0.39 -0.75 1.06
C THR A 113 -0.44 0.10 2.34
N PRO A 114 0.67 0.73 2.79
CA PRO A 114 1.96 0.91 2.10
C PRO A 114 2.72 -0.40 1.89
N GLN A 115 3.45 -0.54 0.79
CA GLN A 115 4.42 -1.62 0.57
C GLN A 115 5.83 -1.02 0.64
N ALA A 116 6.74 -1.62 1.40
CA ALA A 116 8.07 -1.08 1.67
C ALA A 116 9.18 -1.92 1.04
N PHE A 117 10.13 -1.26 0.39
CA PHE A 117 11.21 -1.92 -0.35
C PHE A 117 12.52 -1.18 -0.19
N LYS A 118 13.65 -1.90 -0.17
CA LYS A 118 14.96 -1.29 -0.41
C LYS A 118 14.93 -0.59 -1.77
N ALA A 119 15.37 0.65 -1.80
CA ALA A 119 15.10 1.53 -2.93
C ALA A 119 15.77 1.05 -4.24
N ARG A 120 17.03 0.60 -4.16
CA ARG A 120 17.73 0.01 -5.32
C ARG A 120 17.01 -1.25 -5.83
N LEU A 121 16.55 -2.11 -4.91
CA LEU A 121 15.86 -3.35 -5.25
C LEU A 121 14.57 -3.10 -6.04
N VAL A 122 13.71 -2.19 -5.59
CA VAL A 122 12.45 -1.90 -6.29
C VAL A 122 12.67 -1.15 -7.62
N LEU A 123 13.68 -0.27 -7.68
CA LEU A 123 14.06 0.41 -8.92
C LEU A 123 14.55 -0.59 -9.97
N ASP A 124 15.44 -1.51 -9.59
CA ASP A 124 15.95 -2.56 -10.48
C ASP A 124 14.85 -3.52 -10.92
N ALA A 125 13.92 -3.88 -10.02
CA ALA A 125 12.77 -4.72 -10.36
C ALA A 125 11.88 -4.07 -11.44
N HIS A 126 11.61 -2.76 -11.34
CA HIS A 126 10.84 -2.05 -12.36
C HIS A 126 11.58 -1.92 -13.70
N ARG A 127 12.91 -1.67 -13.67
CA ARG A 127 13.74 -1.64 -14.88
C ARG A 127 13.76 -3.00 -15.60
N ARG A 128 13.81 -4.10 -14.85
CA ARG A 128 13.69 -5.46 -15.39
C ARG A 128 12.30 -5.70 -15.98
N ALA A 129 11.24 -5.35 -15.26
CA ALA A 129 9.87 -5.48 -15.79
C ALA A 129 9.66 -4.70 -17.09
N GLN A 130 10.27 -3.52 -17.24
CA GLN A 130 10.24 -2.77 -18.48
C GLN A 130 10.94 -3.52 -19.63
N THR A 131 12.13 -4.07 -19.38
CA THR A 131 12.88 -4.89 -20.36
C THR A 131 12.09 -6.14 -20.77
N ASP A 132 11.47 -6.79 -19.79
CA ASP A 132 10.69 -8.04 -19.98
C ASP A 132 9.28 -7.80 -20.52
N ARG A 133 8.87 -6.53 -20.68
CA ARG A 133 7.50 -6.11 -21.03
C ARG A 133 6.43 -6.70 -20.09
N PHE A 134 6.78 -6.84 -18.82
CA PHE A 134 5.89 -7.32 -17.78
C PHE A 134 5.16 -6.17 -17.09
N THR A 135 3.86 -6.34 -16.83
CA THR A 135 3.06 -5.40 -16.02
C THR A 135 2.58 -6.13 -14.77
N GLY A 136 3.08 -5.72 -13.61
CA GLY A 136 2.65 -6.25 -12.32
C GLY A 136 1.27 -5.75 -11.91
N THR A 137 0.54 -6.57 -11.16
CA THR A 137 -0.77 -6.25 -10.57
C THR A 137 -0.62 -5.34 -9.35
N ASP A 138 0.45 -5.55 -8.58
CA ASP A 138 0.92 -4.65 -7.53
C ASP A 138 2.47 -4.51 -7.54
N THR A 139 3.03 -3.71 -6.65
CA THR A 139 4.50 -3.49 -6.60
C THR A 139 5.24 -4.76 -6.14
N ALA A 140 4.64 -5.53 -5.22
CA ALA A 140 5.18 -6.81 -4.76
C ALA A 140 5.35 -7.81 -5.90
N SER A 141 4.36 -7.95 -6.79
CA SER A 141 4.42 -8.85 -7.94
C SER A 141 5.57 -8.51 -8.90
N VAL A 142 5.92 -7.22 -9.04
CA VAL A 142 7.07 -6.77 -9.85
C VAL A 142 8.38 -7.20 -9.19
N VAL A 143 8.47 -7.06 -7.87
CA VAL A 143 9.65 -7.43 -7.07
C VAL A 143 9.85 -8.94 -7.04
N GLU A 144 8.79 -9.71 -6.82
CA GLU A 144 8.79 -11.17 -6.86
C GLU A 144 9.20 -11.68 -8.24
N ARG A 145 8.61 -11.12 -9.31
CA ARG A 145 8.96 -11.46 -10.70
C ARG A 145 10.45 -11.24 -11.00
N ALA A 146 11.06 -10.23 -10.38
CA ALA A 146 12.49 -9.94 -10.51
C ALA A 146 13.40 -10.89 -9.69
N GLY A 147 12.83 -11.85 -8.96
CA GLY A 147 13.53 -12.89 -8.20
C GLY A 147 13.82 -12.53 -6.74
N PHE A 148 13.21 -11.46 -6.21
CA PHE A 148 13.40 -11.05 -4.82
C PHE A 148 12.26 -11.57 -3.94
N ALA A 149 12.60 -12.05 -2.74
CA ALA A 149 11.61 -12.40 -1.75
C ALA A 149 10.87 -11.15 -1.24
N VAL A 150 9.58 -11.30 -0.96
CA VAL A 150 8.74 -10.26 -0.36
C VAL A 150 8.08 -10.82 0.88
N ASP A 151 8.38 -10.24 2.03
CA ASP A 151 7.76 -10.68 3.28
C ASP A 151 6.37 -10.10 3.45
N VAL A 152 5.47 -10.90 4.01
CA VAL A 152 4.16 -10.44 4.44
C VAL A 152 4.20 -10.20 5.95
N ILE A 153 3.73 -9.04 6.41
CA ILE A 153 3.48 -8.74 7.82
C ILE A 153 2.00 -8.52 8.07
N GLU A 154 1.56 -8.72 9.32
CA GLU A 154 0.17 -8.49 9.69
C GLU A 154 -0.22 -7.01 9.49
N GLY A 155 -1.25 -6.78 8.68
CA GLY A 155 -1.84 -5.48 8.39
C GLY A 155 -2.91 -5.11 9.42
N SER A 156 -3.91 -4.36 8.96
CA SER A 156 -5.11 -4.06 9.74
C SER A 156 -6.33 -4.19 8.86
N TYR A 157 -7.40 -4.79 9.37
CA TYR A 157 -8.67 -4.85 8.65
C TYR A 157 -9.24 -3.45 8.38
N ASP A 158 -8.89 -2.44 9.19
CA ASP A 158 -9.32 -1.05 9.02
C ASP A 158 -8.47 -0.26 8.03
N ASN A 159 -7.33 -0.79 7.58
CA ASN A 159 -6.53 -0.22 6.49
C ASN A 159 -7.18 -0.50 5.10
N ILE A 160 -8.45 -0.14 4.99
CA ILE A 160 -9.28 -0.41 3.82
C ILE A 160 -8.84 0.41 2.62
N LYS A 161 -9.07 -0.16 1.43
CA LYS A 161 -9.02 0.60 0.18
C LYS A 161 -10.42 1.14 -0.08
N VAL A 162 -10.57 2.45 -0.17
CA VAL A 162 -11.86 3.07 -0.49
C VAL A 162 -12.06 3.04 -2.00
N THR A 163 -12.92 2.14 -2.48
CA THR A 163 -13.17 1.92 -3.92
C THR A 163 -14.65 1.99 -4.30
N THR A 164 -15.53 1.84 -3.33
CA THR A 164 -16.98 1.81 -3.50
C THR A 164 -17.67 2.81 -2.57
N PRO A 165 -18.94 3.18 -2.84
CA PRO A 165 -19.74 3.97 -1.90
C PRO A 165 -19.87 3.34 -0.51
N ASP A 166 -19.97 2.01 -0.42
CA ASP A 166 -20.06 1.31 0.85
C ASP A 166 -18.75 1.42 1.66
N ASP A 167 -17.61 1.43 0.96
CA ASP A 167 -16.31 1.69 1.60
C ASP A 167 -16.27 3.07 2.26
N LEU A 168 -16.98 4.08 1.75
CA LEU A 168 -17.06 5.41 2.36
C LEU A 168 -17.85 5.39 3.67
N VAL A 169 -18.93 4.59 3.75
CA VAL A 169 -19.68 4.39 4.99
C VAL A 169 -18.78 3.75 6.04
N ARG A 170 -18.06 2.69 5.64
CA ARG A 170 -17.10 2.03 6.52
C ARG A 170 -15.96 2.98 6.93
N ALA A 171 -15.42 3.76 6.00
CA ALA A 171 -14.37 4.73 6.27
C ALA A 171 -14.79 5.78 7.31
N ARG A 172 -16.03 6.26 7.22
CA ARG A 172 -16.59 7.20 8.21
C ARG A 172 -16.60 6.59 9.61
N ALA A 173 -17.11 5.36 9.75
CA ALA A 173 -17.16 4.68 11.04
C ALA A 173 -15.76 4.44 11.63
N ILE A 174 -14.79 4.05 10.80
CA ILE A 174 -13.39 3.90 11.23
C ILE A 174 -12.83 5.25 11.69
N ALA A 175 -13.04 6.33 10.92
CA ALA A 175 -12.56 7.65 11.27
C ALA A 175 -13.14 8.16 12.59
N GLU A 176 -14.43 7.94 12.84
CA GLU A 176 -15.11 8.26 14.10
C GLU A 176 -14.52 7.46 15.26
N HIS A 177 -14.32 6.15 15.10
CA HIS A 177 -13.72 5.30 16.12
C HIS A 177 -12.29 5.75 16.49
N LEU A 178 -11.46 6.07 15.50
CA LEU A 178 -10.10 6.58 15.72
C LEU A 178 -10.10 7.95 16.41
N ALA A 179 -11.07 8.81 16.12
CA ALA A 179 -11.22 10.10 16.80
C ALA A 179 -11.62 9.95 18.27
N LEU A 180 -12.48 8.97 18.58
CA LEU A 180 -12.91 8.66 19.95
C LEU A 180 -11.81 7.97 20.78
N GLY A 181 -11.02 7.09 20.14
CA GLY A 181 -9.87 6.42 20.77
C GLY A 181 -8.73 7.35 21.20
N GLY A 182 -8.71 8.60 20.71
CA GLY A 182 -7.81 9.65 21.20
C GLY A 182 -8.25 10.28 22.54
N SER A 183 -9.46 9.99 23.02
CA SER A 183 -9.99 10.53 24.28
C SER A 183 -11.18 9.72 24.80
N THR A 184 -11.05 8.43 25.12
CA THR A 184 -12.02 7.75 26.02
C THR A 184 -11.40 6.49 26.65
N THR A 185 -11.28 6.52 27.97
CA THR A 185 -11.17 5.34 28.85
C THR A 185 -12.33 4.40 28.54
N LEU A 186 -12.03 3.16 28.15
CA LEU A 186 -13.01 2.09 27.99
C LEU A 186 -13.98 2.08 29.19
N LEU A 187 -15.27 2.32 28.94
CA LEU A 187 -16.32 1.89 29.85
C LEU A 187 -16.24 0.36 29.90
N THR A 188 -15.67 -0.16 30.97
CA THR A 188 -15.69 -1.58 31.30
C THR A 188 -17.13 -2.02 31.53
N ALA A 189 -17.37 -3.31 31.28
CA ALA A 189 -18.67 -3.99 31.23
C ALA A 189 -19.44 -4.07 32.57
N ASP A 190 -19.37 -3.06 33.43
CA ASP A 190 -20.13 -2.95 34.68
C ASP A 190 -21.47 -2.22 34.51
N THR A 191 -21.87 -1.90 33.26
CA THR A 191 -23.12 -1.15 32.98
C THR A 191 -24.33 -2.01 32.62
N PHE A 192 -24.21 -3.34 32.63
CA PHE A 192 -25.37 -4.23 32.59
C PHE A 192 -25.46 -5.06 33.87
N GLY A 193 -25.78 -4.35 34.96
CA GLY A 193 -26.36 -4.95 36.16
C GLY A 193 -27.88 -4.83 36.13
N ALA A 194 -28.57 -5.95 35.90
CA ALA A 194 -29.86 -6.33 36.47
C ALA A 194 -30.16 -7.78 36.07
#